data_AF-R9LYK1-F1
#
_entry.id   AF-R9LYK1-F1
#
_cell.length_a   1.000
_cell.length_b   1.000
_cell.length_c   1.000
_cell.angle_alpha   90.00
_cell.angle_beta   90.00
_cell.angle_gamma   90.00
#
_symmetry.space_group_name_H-M   'P 1'
#
loop_
_entity.id
_entity.type
_entity.pdbx_description
1 polymer ?
#
loop_
_entity_poly.entity_id
_entity_poly.type
_entity_poly.pdbx_seq_one_letter_code
_entity_poly.pdbx_strand_id
1 'polypeptide(L)'
;MCKATVIFEEKLGKRREGWAVYLNQSRDFTWYSDKQIKAKIAAGERINGVTVTEAGEVVMDETFTTGLLSKTGLATFTPIKEDEDGGVSKYFAVTKVIKGGKAGDRYELVSNRFKLEVVEADRLKALLSLIRVGGARLDEKGWVVIHEGVEVSEATEGSTGAREGAV
;
A
#
# COMPACT_ATOMS: atom_id res chain seq x y z
N MET A 1 -1.30 -9.91 -15.13
CA MET A 1 -0.25 -9.84 -14.10
C MET A 1 -0.91 -9.39 -12.81
N CYS A 2 -0.81 -10.19 -11.74
CA CYS A 2 -1.44 -9.86 -10.46
C CYS A 2 -0.66 -8.73 -9.76
N LYS A 3 -1.40 -7.81 -9.16
CA LYS A 3 -0.88 -6.64 -8.45
C LYS A 3 -1.43 -6.67 -7.04
N ALA A 4 -0.55 -6.51 -6.07
CA ALA A 4 -0.93 -6.60 -4.67
C ALA A 4 -0.21 -5.53 -3.85
N THR A 5 -0.74 -5.20 -2.69
CA THR A 5 -0.25 -4.12 -1.83
C THR A 5 -0.14 -4.59 -0.40
N VAL A 6 1.06 -4.57 0.16
CA VAL A 6 1.31 -4.89 1.56
C VAL A 6 0.76 -3.77 2.44
N ILE A 7 0.07 -4.18 3.50
CA ILE A 7 -0.62 -3.28 4.42
C ILE A 7 0.07 -3.26 5.79
N PHE A 8 0.56 -4.41 6.24
CA PHE A 8 1.40 -4.55 7.42
C PHE A 8 2.09 -5.92 7.44
N GLU A 9 3.14 -6.02 8.24
CA GLU A 9 3.78 -7.27 8.62
C GLU A 9 3.01 -7.93 9.79
N GLU A 10 2.70 -9.22 9.71
CA GLU A 10 2.10 -9.97 10.82
C GLU A 10 3.20 -10.68 11.62
N LYS A 11 3.25 -10.42 12.94
CA LYS A 11 4.18 -11.06 13.87
C LYS A 11 3.46 -11.89 14.93
N LEU A 12 4.04 -13.04 15.25
CA LEU A 12 3.76 -13.79 16.48
C LEU A 12 4.91 -13.57 17.47
N GLY A 13 4.68 -12.69 18.44
CA GLY A 13 5.75 -12.21 19.32
C GLY A 13 6.81 -11.44 18.54
N LYS A 14 8.06 -11.91 18.54
CA LYS A 14 9.16 -11.30 17.76
C LYS A 14 9.33 -11.89 16.36
N ARG A 15 8.66 -13.00 16.05
CA ARG A 15 8.80 -13.70 14.77
C ARG A 15 7.81 -13.15 13.75
N ARG A 16 8.29 -12.82 12.54
CA ARG A 16 7.44 -12.55 11.39
C ARG A 16 6.78 -13.84 10.90
N GLU A 17 5.46 -13.85 10.79
CA GLU A 17 4.70 -14.94 10.16
C GLU A 17 4.49 -14.69 8.66
N GLY A 18 4.34 -13.42 8.28
CA GLY A 18 4.14 -13.02 6.89
C GLY A 18 3.65 -11.59 6.78
N TRP A 19 2.93 -11.33 5.70
CA TRP A 19 2.48 -10.01 5.30
C TRP A 19 0.98 -10.04 5.05
N ALA A 20 0.25 -9.10 5.62
CA ALA A 20 -1.13 -8.83 5.22
C ALA A 20 -1.12 -8.01 3.93
N VAL A 21 -1.88 -8.48 2.95
CA VAL A 21 -1.82 -7.99 1.57
C VAL A 21 -3.23 -7.72 1.06
N TYR A 22 -3.42 -6.58 0.43
CA TYR A 22 -4.57 -6.27 -0.40
C TYR A 22 -4.32 -6.70 -1.84
N LEU A 23 -5.24 -7.46 -2.42
CA LEU A 23 -5.20 -7.87 -3.82
C LEU A 23 -5.90 -6.81 -4.67
N ASN A 24 -5.14 -6.02 -5.41
CA ASN A 24 -5.65 -4.80 -6.05
C ASN A 24 -6.79 -5.11 -7.04
N GLN A 25 -6.67 -6.19 -7.82
CA GLN A 25 -7.68 -6.57 -8.81
C GLN A 25 -8.96 -7.16 -8.21
N SER A 26 -8.83 -8.12 -7.29
CA SER A 26 -9.99 -8.79 -6.69
C SER A 26 -10.60 -8.02 -5.52
N ARG A 27 -9.92 -6.97 -5.05
CA ARG A 27 -10.31 -6.12 -3.93
C ARG A 27 -10.49 -6.89 -2.62
N ASP A 28 -9.68 -7.92 -2.42
CA ASP A 28 -9.75 -8.83 -1.26
C ASP A 28 -8.47 -8.77 -0.42
N PHE A 29 -8.54 -9.24 0.81
CA PHE A 29 -7.43 -9.30 1.74
C PHE A 29 -6.93 -10.74 1.90
N THR A 30 -5.61 -10.90 1.93
CA THR A 30 -4.99 -12.20 2.15
C THR A 30 -3.66 -12.05 2.89
N TRP A 31 -3.02 -13.18 3.20
CA TRP A 31 -1.72 -13.23 3.85
C TRP A 31 -0.74 -14.03 3.02
N TYR A 32 0.47 -13.50 2.88
CA TYR A 32 1.57 -14.19 2.22
C TYR A 32 2.77 -14.33 3.16
N SER A 33 3.30 -15.53 3.25
CA SER A 33 4.62 -15.79 3.81
C SER A 33 5.73 -15.22 2.93
N ASP A 34 6.93 -15.03 3.47
CA ASP A 34 8.11 -14.63 2.69
C ASP A 34 8.38 -15.57 1.51
N LYS A 35 8.12 -16.88 1.68
CA LYS A 35 8.24 -17.87 0.60
C LYS A 35 7.27 -17.57 -0.55
N GLN A 36 6.02 -17.22 -0.23
CA GLN A 36 5.01 -16.89 -1.24
C GLN A 36 5.31 -15.56 -1.91
N ILE A 37 5.72 -14.52 -1.17
CA ILE A 37 6.15 -13.24 -1.73
C ILE A 37 7.28 -13.45 -2.75
N LYS A 38 8.32 -14.20 -2.37
CA LYS A 38 9.45 -14.51 -3.26
C LYS A 38 9.01 -15.24 -4.52
N ALA A 39 8.21 -16.29 -4.37
CA ALA A 39 7.72 -17.05 -5.52
C ALA A 39 6.90 -16.19 -6.49
N LYS A 40 6.07 -15.28 -5.95
CA LYS A 40 5.24 -14.36 -6.73
C LYS A 40 6.06 -13.33 -7.49
N ILE A 41 7.01 -12.69 -6.82
CA ILE A 41 7.92 -11.73 -7.45
C ILE A 41 8.77 -12.42 -8.53
N ALA A 42 9.29 -13.62 -8.26
CA ALA A 42 10.02 -14.42 -9.25
C ALA A 42 9.16 -14.83 -10.46
N ALA A 43 7.86 -15.04 -10.27
CA ALA A 43 6.90 -15.29 -11.35
C ALA A 43 6.48 -14.01 -12.11
N GLY A 44 7.04 -12.85 -11.76
CA GLY A 44 6.76 -11.58 -12.40
C GLY A 44 5.53 -10.84 -11.86
N GLU A 45 4.94 -11.27 -10.74
CA GLU A 45 3.94 -10.45 -10.03
C GLU A 45 4.61 -9.20 -9.44
N ARG A 46 3.82 -8.15 -9.20
CA ARG A 46 4.28 -6.90 -8.58
C ARG A 46 3.57 -6.67 -7.27
N ILE A 47 4.35 -6.59 -6.19
CA ILE A 47 3.82 -6.45 -4.84
C ILE A 47 4.35 -5.13 -4.28
N ASN A 48 3.48 -4.14 -4.19
CA ASN A 48 3.76 -2.87 -3.55
C ASN A 48 4.02 -3.07 -2.05
N GLY A 49 5.07 -2.42 -1.51
CA GLY A 49 5.39 -2.42 -0.09
C GLY A 49 6.61 -3.24 0.31
N VAL A 50 7.00 -4.23 -0.52
CA VAL A 50 8.13 -5.11 -0.25
C VAL A 50 8.97 -5.36 -1.50
N THR A 51 10.24 -5.67 -1.27
CA THR A 51 11.19 -6.14 -2.29
C THR A 51 11.95 -7.36 -1.78
N VAL A 52 12.69 -8.02 -2.67
CA VAL A 52 13.55 -9.15 -2.33
C VAL A 52 15.01 -8.70 -2.49
N THR A 53 15.79 -8.81 -1.41
CA THR A 53 17.23 -8.47 -1.44
C THR A 53 18.02 -9.47 -2.29
N GLU A 54 19.26 -9.12 -2.62
CA GLU A 54 20.19 -10.06 -3.30
C GLU A 54 20.42 -11.34 -2.50
N ALA A 55 20.34 -11.27 -1.16
CA ALA A 55 20.43 -12.43 -0.27
C ALA A 55 19.13 -13.26 -0.21
N GLY A 56 18.07 -12.85 -0.92
CA GLY A 56 16.80 -13.56 -0.96
C GLY A 56 15.92 -13.33 0.27
N GLU A 57 16.06 -12.19 0.95
CA GLU A 57 15.23 -11.78 2.08
C GLU A 57 14.12 -10.85 1.63
N VAL A 58 12.92 -11.00 2.19
CA VAL A 58 11.81 -10.08 1.92
C VAL A 58 11.90 -8.91 2.89
N VAL A 59 12.07 -7.71 2.35
CA VAL A 59 12.22 -6.47 3.12
C VAL A 59 11.25 -5.41 2.61
N MET A 60 11.04 -4.35 3.38
CA MET A 60 10.24 -3.20 2.94
C MET A 60 10.90 -2.56 1.70
N ASP A 61 10.11 -2.22 0.68
CA ASP A 61 10.61 -1.41 -0.45
C ASP A 61 10.63 0.06 -0.04
N GLU A 62 11.78 0.49 0.48
CA GLU A 62 11.98 1.86 0.98
C GLU A 62 11.90 2.93 -0.11
N THR A 63 11.96 2.54 -1.38
CA THR A 63 11.86 3.47 -2.51
C THR A 63 10.47 4.07 -2.60
N PHE A 64 9.44 3.24 -2.39
CA PHE A 64 8.04 3.63 -2.54
C PHE A 64 7.20 3.46 -1.28
N THR A 65 7.79 2.91 -0.22
CA THR A 65 7.09 2.62 1.03
C THR A 65 7.93 3.04 2.22
N THR A 66 7.33 3.89 3.04
CA THR A 66 7.86 4.29 4.35
C THR A 66 6.76 4.06 5.37
N GLY A 67 7.09 3.90 6.65
CA GLY A 67 6.10 3.77 7.72
C GLY A 67 5.27 2.48 7.71
N LEU A 68 5.73 1.42 7.06
CA LEU A 68 5.04 0.14 7.11
C LEU A 68 5.08 -0.40 8.54
N LEU A 69 3.96 -0.93 8.99
CA LEU A 69 3.78 -1.34 10.39
C LEU A 69 3.91 -2.84 10.54
N SER A 70 4.37 -3.29 11.70
CA SER A 70 4.19 -4.64 12.23
C SER A 70 2.97 -4.69 13.13
N LYS A 71 2.13 -5.71 12.95
CA LYS A 71 1.05 -6.07 13.87
C LYS A 71 1.51 -7.22 14.74
N THR A 72 1.36 -7.06 16.06
CA THR A 72 1.59 -8.12 17.05
C THR A 72 0.36 -8.24 17.96
N GLY A 73 -0.03 -9.47 18.27
CA GLY A 73 -1.24 -9.74 19.06
C GLY A 73 -2.51 -9.31 18.32
N LEU A 74 -3.48 -8.78 19.07
CA LEU A 74 -4.82 -8.50 18.54
C LEU A 74 -4.89 -7.21 17.71
N ALA A 75 -4.29 -6.10 18.19
CA ALA A 75 -4.45 -4.79 17.55
C ALA A 75 -3.25 -3.84 17.70
N THR A 76 -2.12 -4.34 18.19
CA THR A 76 -0.94 -3.49 18.43
C THR A 76 -0.16 -3.35 17.13
N PHE A 77 -0.08 -2.11 16.62
CA PHE A 77 0.75 -1.76 15.48
C PHE A 77 1.95 -0.95 15.93
N THR A 78 3.13 -1.34 15.49
CA THR A 78 4.37 -0.62 15.70
C THR A 78 5.08 -0.42 14.36
N PRO A 79 5.78 0.69 14.13
CA PRO A 79 6.65 0.83 12.96
C PRO A 79 7.61 -0.36 12.82
N ILE A 80 7.89 -0.79 11.58
CA ILE A 80 8.93 -1.79 11.32
C ILE A 80 10.32 -1.21 11.62
N LYS A 81 10.51 0.11 11.40
CA LYS A 81 11.74 0.83 11.73
C LYS A 81 11.56 1.65 13.00
N GLU A 82 12.48 1.49 13.95
CA GLU A 82 12.38 2.05 15.32
C GLU A 82 12.54 3.58 15.36
N ASP A 83 13.21 4.14 14.37
CA ASP A 83 13.51 5.56 14.16
C ASP A 83 12.37 6.31 13.44
N GLU A 84 11.26 5.64 13.13
CA GLU A 84 10.03 6.28 12.69
C GLU A 84 9.18 6.65 13.92
N ASP A 85 9.00 7.96 14.17
CA ASP A 85 8.27 8.52 15.32
C ASP A 85 7.07 7.66 15.76
N GLY A 86 7.23 6.97 16.90
CA GLY A 86 6.38 5.87 17.38
C GLY A 86 4.94 6.23 17.77
N GLY A 87 4.46 7.43 17.42
CA GLY A 87 3.08 7.87 17.64
C GLY A 87 2.10 7.46 16.56
N VAL A 88 2.57 7.00 15.39
CA VAL A 88 1.70 6.80 14.21
C VAL A 88 1.31 5.33 14.05
N SER A 89 0.13 4.96 14.58
CA SER A 89 -0.49 3.63 14.35
C SER A 89 -1.27 3.53 13.03
N LYS A 90 -1.05 4.46 12.10
CA LYS A 90 -1.78 4.58 10.84
C LYS A 90 -0.81 4.53 9.67
N TYR A 91 -1.05 3.60 8.77
CA TYR A 91 -0.36 3.48 7.50
C TYR A 91 -1.41 3.43 6.39
N PHE A 92 -1.11 4.10 5.28
CA PHE A 92 -1.89 4.06 4.05
C PHE A 92 -1.00 3.59 2.91
N ALA A 93 -1.57 2.88 1.95
CA ALA A 93 -0.87 2.51 0.72
C ALA A 93 -1.78 2.75 -0.48
N VAL A 94 -1.22 3.30 -1.56
CA VAL A 94 -1.92 3.45 -2.83
C VAL A 94 -2.08 2.07 -3.46
N THR A 95 -3.32 1.72 -3.81
CA THR A 95 -3.67 0.43 -4.45
C THR A 95 -4.03 0.62 -5.91
N LYS A 96 -4.63 1.78 -6.25
CA LYS A 96 -5.10 2.08 -7.60
C LYS A 96 -5.02 3.58 -7.94
N VAL A 97 -4.70 3.88 -9.20
CA VAL A 97 -4.82 5.21 -9.81
C VAL A 97 -5.90 5.17 -10.87
N ILE A 98 -6.83 6.11 -10.81
CA ILE A 98 -7.91 6.32 -11.78
C ILE A 98 -7.58 7.60 -12.55
N LYS A 99 -7.08 7.43 -13.78
CA LYS A 99 -6.59 8.53 -14.62
C LYS A 99 -7.70 9.21 -15.42
N GLY A 100 -7.61 10.53 -15.60
CA GLY A 100 -8.33 11.22 -16.68
C GLY A 100 -9.82 11.52 -16.44
N GLY A 101 -10.21 11.95 -15.22
CA GLY A 101 -11.53 12.53 -14.97
C GLY A 101 -11.55 14.06 -15.09
N LYS A 102 -12.75 14.67 -15.07
CA LYS A 102 -12.93 16.14 -15.01
C LYS A 102 -12.25 16.78 -13.79
N ALA A 103 -12.08 16.03 -12.71
CA ALA A 103 -11.41 16.44 -11.47
C ALA A 103 -9.89 16.12 -11.45
N GLY A 104 -9.35 15.52 -12.52
CA GLY A 104 -7.98 15.00 -12.55
C GLY A 104 -7.87 13.55 -12.09
N ASP A 105 -6.65 13.15 -11.73
CA ASP A 105 -6.35 11.79 -11.29
C ASP A 105 -6.77 11.56 -9.84
N ARG A 106 -7.41 10.40 -9.59
CA ARG A 106 -7.83 9.96 -8.26
C ARG A 106 -7.07 8.72 -7.82
N TYR A 107 -6.90 8.57 -6.52
CA TYR A 107 -6.05 7.54 -5.91
C TYR A 107 -6.83 6.78 -4.86
N GLU A 108 -6.94 5.47 -5.04
CA GLU A 108 -7.45 4.58 -3.99
C GLU A 108 -6.34 4.24 -3.01
N LEU A 109 -6.65 4.40 -1.73
CA LEU A 109 -5.80 4.10 -0.60
C LEU A 109 -6.41 2.96 0.21
N VAL A 110 -5.56 2.04 0.68
CA VAL A 110 -5.89 1.06 1.71
C VAL A 110 -5.13 1.40 2.99
N SER A 111 -5.76 1.22 4.15
CA SER A 111 -5.11 1.43 5.44
C SER A 111 -4.75 0.13 6.14
N ASN A 112 -3.84 0.19 7.11
CA ASN A 112 -3.53 -0.92 8.05
C ASN A 112 -4.72 -1.39 8.90
N ARG A 113 -5.88 -0.73 8.80
CA ARG A 113 -7.15 -1.14 9.41
C ARG A 113 -8.20 -1.53 8.36
N PHE A 114 -7.77 -1.96 7.17
CA PHE A 114 -8.63 -2.50 6.11
C PHE A 114 -9.65 -1.49 5.54
N LYS A 115 -9.54 -0.20 5.88
CA LYS A 115 -10.35 0.86 5.26
C LYS A 115 -9.82 1.18 3.86
N LEU A 116 -10.73 1.26 2.89
CA LEU A 116 -10.49 1.79 1.55
C LEU A 116 -11.03 3.22 1.45
N GLU A 117 -10.30 4.10 0.77
CA GLU A 117 -10.71 5.49 0.53
C GLU A 117 -10.17 5.97 -0.82
N VAL A 118 -10.93 6.80 -1.53
CA VAL A 118 -10.47 7.43 -2.78
C VAL A 118 -10.23 8.91 -2.51
N VAL A 119 -9.06 9.40 -2.89
CA VAL A 119 -8.65 10.79 -2.70
C VAL A 119 -8.19 11.42 -4.00
N GLU A 120 -8.34 12.74 -4.12
CA GLU A 120 -7.81 13.53 -5.23
C GLU A 120 -6.28 13.70 -5.12
N ALA A 121 -5.62 14.05 -6.23
CA ALA A 121 -4.16 14.21 -6.29
C ALA A 121 -3.58 15.13 -5.21
N ASP A 122 -4.21 16.28 -4.97
CA ASP A 122 -3.73 17.25 -3.97
C ASP A 122 -3.77 16.69 -2.55
N ARG A 123 -4.81 15.89 -2.24
CA ARG A 123 -4.91 15.21 -0.94
C ARG A 123 -3.84 14.13 -0.80
N LEU A 124 -3.53 13.37 -1.86
CA LEU A 124 -2.44 12.41 -1.84
C LEU A 124 -1.08 13.09 -1.62
N LYS A 125 -0.80 14.19 -2.35
CA LYS A 125 0.44 14.96 -2.16
C LYS A 125 0.57 15.49 -0.73
N ALA A 126 -0.51 16.01 -0.16
CA ALA A 126 -0.53 16.45 1.22
C ALA A 126 -0.24 15.29 2.19
N LEU A 127 -0.85 14.12 1.98
CA LEU A 127 -0.56 12.92 2.78
C LEU A 127 0.90 12.50 2.66
N LEU A 128 1.47 12.43 1.45
CA LEU A 128 2.88 12.09 1.21
C LEU A 128 3.87 13.07 1.88
N SER A 129 3.45 14.32 2.10
CA SER A 129 4.28 15.33 2.79
C SER A 129 4.17 15.29 4.32
N LEU A 130 3.07 14.76 4.85
CA LEU A 130 2.75 14.80 6.30
C LEU A 130 2.93 13.45 6.98
N ILE A 131 2.64 12.37 6.27
CA ILE A 131 2.63 11.01 6.80
C ILE A 131 3.33 10.07 5.83
N ARG A 132 3.60 8.87 6.32
CA ARG A 132 4.17 7.80 5.52
C ARG A 132 3.06 7.10 4.74
N VAL A 133 3.27 6.93 3.44
CA VAL A 133 2.34 6.27 2.51
C VAL A 133 3.12 5.31 1.63
N GLY A 134 2.60 4.10 1.41
CA GLY A 134 3.18 3.12 0.49
C GLY A 134 2.66 3.24 -0.94
N GLY A 135 3.46 2.79 -1.90
CA GLY A 135 3.09 2.74 -3.32
C GLY A 135 3.17 4.05 -4.09
N ALA A 136 3.56 5.13 -3.43
CA ALA A 136 3.74 6.42 -4.06
C ALA A 136 4.84 7.21 -3.37
N ARG A 137 5.53 8.04 -4.14
CA ARG A 137 6.46 9.05 -3.64
C ARG A 137 6.32 10.33 -4.44
N LEU A 138 6.89 11.41 -3.93
CA LEU A 138 7.12 12.62 -4.72
C LEU A 138 8.48 12.52 -5.41
N ASP A 139 8.59 12.99 -6.64
CA ASP A 139 9.88 13.27 -7.28
C ASP A 139 10.42 14.64 -6.86
N GLU A 140 11.61 14.99 -7.36
CA GLU A 140 12.28 16.27 -7.08
C GLU A 140 11.47 17.50 -7.52
N LYS A 141 10.49 17.32 -8.40
CA LYS A 141 9.61 18.38 -8.92
C LYS A 141 8.24 18.38 -8.23
N GLY A 142 8.02 17.50 -7.25
CA GLY A 142 6.75 17.37 -6.53
C GLY A 142 5.65 16.61 -7.29
N TRP A 143 6.00 15.87 -8.35
CA TRP A 143 5.07 14.99 -9.04
C TRP A 143 4.94 13.64 -8.33
N VAL A 144 3.73 13.08 -8.37
CA VAL A 144 3.48 11.77 -7.78
C VAL A 144 4.04 10.70 -8.73
N VAL A 145 4.98 9.91 -8.23
CA VAL A 145 5.52 8.72 -8.89
C VAL A 145 4.92 7.49 -8.19
N ILE A 146 4.39 6.57 -8.99
CA ILE A 146 3.61 5.43 -8.51
C ILE A 146 4.40 4.13 -8.69
N HIS A 147 4.38 3.26 -7.68
CA HIS A 147 5.01 1.95 -7.74
C HIS A 147 4.33 1.05 -8.78
N GLU A 148 5.09 0.22 -9.49
CA GLU A 148 4.56 -0.63 -10.58
C GLU A 148 3.49 -1.64 -10.13
N GLY A 149 3.51 -2.00 -8.85
CA GLY A 149 2.50 -2.83 -8.18
C GLY A 149 1.16 -2.13 -7.93
N VAL A 150 1.02 -0.83 -8.18
CA VAL A 150 -0.26 -0.13 -8.07
C VAL A 150 -1.07 -0.32 -9.36
N GLU A 151 -2.37 -0.58 -9.24
CA GLU A 151 -3.26 -0.70 -10.39
C GLU A 151 -3.46 0.66 -11.07
N VAL A 152 -3.58 0.67 -12.40
CA VAL A 152 -3.87 1.90 -13.14
C VAL A 152 -5.05 1.61 -14.05
N SER A 153 -6.08 2.43 -13.96
CA SER A 153 -7.25 2.40 -14.85
C SER A 153 -7.56 3.80 -15.37
N GLU A 154 -8.26 3.89 -16.49
CA GLU A 154 -8.82 5.15 -16.96
C GLU A 154 -10.20 5.39 -16.35
N ALA A 155 -10.57 6.66 -16.18
CA ALA A 155 -11.91 7.03 -15.78
C ALA A 155 -12.87 6.76 -16.94
N THR A 156 -13.76 5.80 -16.79
CA THR A 156 -14.91 5.68 -17.68
C THR A 156 -15.84 6.87 -17.41
N GLU A 157 -16.08 7.70 -18.42
CA GLU A 157 -17.13 8.72 -18.36
C GLU A 157 -18.49 8.02 -18.19
N GLY A 158 -18.95 7.93 -16.94
CA GLY A 158 -20.27 7.37 -16.63
C GLY A 158 -20.32 6.43 -15.43
N SER A 159 -19.93 6.88 -14.23
CA SER A 159 -20.49 6.31 -12.99
C SER A 159 -20.64 7.39 -11.93
N THR A 160 -21.58 8.30 -12.15
CA THR A 160 -22.12 9.12 -11.09
C THR A 160 -22.99 8.23 -10.21
N GLY A 161 -22.59 8.06 -8.94
CA GLY A 161 -23.48 7.61 -7.85
C GLY A 161 -23.49 6.11 -7.52
N ALA A 162 -22.87 5.80 -6.36
CA ALA A 162 -23.17 4.70 -5.40
C ALA A 162 -21.84 4.27 -4.74
N ARG A 163 -21.58 4.39 -3.43
CA ARG A 163 -22.43 4.58 -2.26
C ARG A 163 -21.69 5.45 -1.24
N GLU A 164 -22.32 6.53 -0.80
CA GLU A 164 -22.16 6.97 0.59
C GLU A 164 -22.87 5.94 1.49
N GLY A 165 -22.17 5.51 2.54
CA GLY A 165 -22.75 5.00 3.78
C GLY A 165 -23.70 3.79 3.72
N ALA A 166 -23.23 2.65 4.22
CA ALA A 166 -24.04 1.88 5.17
C ALA A 166 -23.09 1.17 6.15
N VAL A 167 -23.41 1.37 7.42
CA VAL A 167 -22.72 0.97 8.66
C VAL A 167 -22.57 -0.54 8.79
#